data_AF-A0A9X0B5M1-F1
#
_entry.id   AF-A0A9X0B5M1-F1
#
_cell.length_a   1.000
_cell.length_b   1.000
_cell.length_c   1.000
_cell.angle_alpha   90.00
_cell.angle_beta   90.00
_cell.angle_gamma   90.00
#
_symmetry.space_group_name_H-M   'P 1'
#
loop_
_entity.id
_entity.type
_entity.pdbx_description
1 polymer ?
#
loop_
_entity_poly.entity_id
_entity_poly.type
_entity_poly.pdbx_seq_one_letter_code
_entity_poly.pdbx_strand_id
1 'polypeptide(L)'
;MAPPYTVAPHLEYLNVPLAELSASRPEFESFGVGGYIFAEPPSTNANSSPRILLIQRALTDTMGGCWEGPGGASEPDIDQTLLDGVVREVLEETGLNVSRIVDLVAVDSWQHLRRNGDMLRIAKYSFIVDVYEATGPYDEIPVRLEPTEHQAFDWALEEEVREVMQSNTGKFQLPLAANWNHGPNLVRAFAWFRKQQAGSTKESL
;
A
#
# COMPACT_ATOMS: atom_id res chain seq x y z
N MET A 1 18.02 2.03 14.50
CA MET A 1 16.85 2.92 14.51
C MET A 1 16.41 3.08 13.07
N ALA A 2 15.13 2.86 12.77
CA ALA A 2 14.58 3.17 11.46
C ALA A 2 14.81 4.68 11.17
N PRO A 3 15.06 5.07 9.91
CA PRO A 3 15.16 6.48 9.56
C PRO A 3 13.83 7.20 9.86
N PRO A 4 13.87 8.49 10.20
CA PRO A 4 12.65 9.25 10.45
C PRO A 4 11.81 9.37 9.17
N TYR A 5 10.51 9.54 9.30
CA TYR A 5 9.61 9.85 8.18
C TYR A 5 8.86 11.16 8.45
N THR A 6 8.27 11.73 7.40
CA THR A 6 7.41 12.92 7.48
C THR A 6 5.97 12.59 7.14
N VAL A 7 5.03 13.40 7.61
CA VAL A 7 3.59 13.22 7.34
C VAL A 7 3.07 14.45 6.60
N ALA A 8 2.28 14.24 5.54
CA ALA A 8 1.63 15.36 4.88
C ALA A 8 0.68 16.09 5.85
N PRO A 9 0.64 17.44 5.89
CA PRO A 9 -0.10 18.18 6.91
C PRO A 9 -1.58 17.82 7.04
N HIS A 10 -2.23 17.44 5.93
CA HIS A 10 -3.64 17.04 5.92
C HIS A 10 -3.89 15.65 6.52
N LEU A 11 -2.84 14.88 6.82
CA LEU A 11 -2.90 13.56 7.45
C LEU A 11 -2.49 13.56 8.93
N GLU A 12 -2.11 14.70 9.50
CA GLU A 12 -1.66 14.78 10.91
C GLU A 12 -2.72 14.31 11.91
N TYR A 13 -4.00 14.32 11.53
CA TYR A 13 -5.07 13.75 12.36
C TYR A 13 -4.96 12.22 12.54
N LEU A 14 -4.14 11.53 11.74
CA LEU A 14 -3.81 10.11 11.87
C LEU A 14 -2.48 9.87 12.59
N ASN A 15 -1.69 10.93 12.82
CA ASN A 15 -0.45 10.90 13.57
C ASN A 15 -0.71 11.06 15.08
N VAL A 16 -1.60 10.21 15.57
CA VAL A 16 -2.04 10.15 16.97
C VAL A 16 -1.78 8.76 17.53
N PRO A 17 -1.66 8.59 18.86
CA PRO A 17 -1.49 7.28 19.46
C PRO A 17 -2.54 6.29 18.97
N LEU A 18 -2.13 5.05 18.65
CA LEU A 18 -3.03 4.04 18.08
C LEU A 18 -4.25 3.77 19.00
N ALA A 19 -4.05 3.87 20.32
CA ALA A 19 -5.12 3.77 21.31
C ALA A 19 -6.16 4.92 21.20
N GLU A 20 -5.72 6.13 20.88
CA GLU A 20 -6.60 7.29 20.65
C GLU A 20 -7.40 7.11 19.35
N LEU A 21 -6.74 6.68 18.27
CA LEU A 21 -7.44 6.34 17.02
C LEU A 21 -8.50 5.26 17.27
N SER A 22 -8.13 4.19 17.98
CA SER A 22 -9.04 3.09 18.33
C SER A 22 -10.24 3.59 19.14
N ALA A 23 -10.02 4.44 20.15
CA ALA A 23 -11.09 5.03 20.93
C ALA A 23 -12.00 5.96 20.11
N SER A 24 -11.46 6.63 19.09
CA SER A 24 -12.22 7.51 18.19
C SER A 24 -13.07 6.74 17.15
N ARG A 25 -12.79 5.45 16.95
CA ARG A 25 -13.47 4.57 15.99
C ARG A 25 -13.93 3.26 16.63
N PRO A 26 -14.82 3.32 17.65
CA PRO A 26 -15.25 2.14 18.40
C PRO A 26 -16.03 1.13 17.55
N GLU A 27 -16.44 1.49 16.33
CA GLU A 27 -17.02 0.58 15.37
C GLU A 27 -16.02 -0.43 14.78
N PHE A 28 -14.72 -0.21 14.95
CA PHE A 28 -13.66 -1.12 14.53
C PHE A 28 -12.93 -1.71 15.74
N GLU A 29 -12.59 -2.98 15.64
CA GLU A 29 -11.88 -3.73 16.67
C GLU A 29 -10.41 -3.98 16.32
N SER A 30 -10.03 -3.76 15.05
CA SER A 30 -8.67 -3.93 14.55
C SER A 30 -8.44 -3.05 13.33
N PHE A 31 -7.19 -2.64 13.14
CA PHE A 31 -6.76 -1.77 12.06
C PHE A 31 -5.71 -2.48 11.23
N GLY A 32 -5.79 -2.29 9.92
CA GLY A 32 -4.76 -2.67 8.97
C GLY A 32 -4.27 -1.45 8.20
N VAL A 33 -3.13 -1.62 7.55
CA VAL A 33 -2.44 -0.55 6.83
C VAL A 33 -1.94 -1.03 5.48
N GLY A 34 -1.66 -0.11 4.57
CA GLY A 34 -0.95 -0.42 3.33
C GLY A 34 -0.24 0.79 2.75
N GLY A 35 0.88 0.55 2.08
CA GLY A 35 1.71 1.56 1.44
C GLY A 35 1.79 1.35 -0.07
N TYR A 36 1.31 2.31 -0.84
CA TYR A 36 1.46 2.35 -2.29
C TYR A 36 2.68 3.19 -2.65
N ILE A 37 3.67 2.52 -3.24
CA ILE A 37 4.94 3.11 -3.64
C ILE A 37 4.93 3.26 -5.16
N PHE A 38 5.09 4.50 -5.63
CA PHE A 38 5.23 4.80 -7.05
C PHE A 38 6.69 5.00 -7.43
N ALA A 39 7.06 4.58 -8.64
CA ALA A 39 8.34 4.88 -9.23
C ALA A 39 8.22 5.13 -10.73
N GLU A 40 9.10 5.98 -11.24
CA GLU A 40 9.19 6.30 -12.65
C GLU A 40 9.96 5.21 -13.43
N PRO A 41 9.69 5.04 -14.72
CA PRO A 41 10.42 4.09 -15.55
C PRO A 41 11.83 4.57 -15.89
N PRO A 42 12.74 3.67 -16.29
CA PRO A 42 14.04 4.05 -16.86
C PRO A 42 13.86 5.02 -18.01
N SER A 43 14.79 5.98 -18.15
CA SER A 43 14.77 6.97 -19.24
C SER A 43 14.84 6.35 -20.65
N THR A 44 15.27 5.09 -20.75
CA THR A 44 15.30 4.28 -21.98
C THR A 44 13.94 3.70 -22.35
N ASN A 45 12.96 3.74 -21.44
CA ASN A 45 11.62 3.24 -21.68
C ASN A 45 10.81 4.26 -22.49
N ALA A 46 10.22 3.82 -23.61
CA ALA A 46 9.36 4.67 -24.42
C ALA A 46 8.05 5.04 -23.71
N ASN A 47 7.63 4.24 -22.72
CA ASN A 47 6.49 4.54 -21.88
C ASN A 47 6.96 5.22 -20.58
N SER A 48 6.64 6.50 -20.43
CA SER A 48 6.94 7.31 -19.24
C SER A 48 5.86 7.20 -18.15
N SER A 49 5.01 6.17 -18.19
CA SER A 49 3.93 6.03 -17.22
C SER A 49 4.48 5.54 -15.88
N PRO A 50 4.02 6.13 -14.76
CA PRO A 50 4.42 5.70 -13.43
C PRO A 50 3.96 4.27 -13.17
N ARG A 51 4.68 3.57 -12.31
CA ARG A 51 4.35 2.21 -11.89
C ARG A 51 4.22 2.12 -10.38
N ILE A 52 3.40 1.20 -9.92
CA ILE A 52 3.19 0.91 -8.50
C ILE A 52 3.84 -0.41 -8.13
N LEU A 53 4.55 -0.47 -6.99
CA LEU A 53 5.11 -1.71 -6.49
C LEU A 53 3.99 -2.64 -6.01
N LEU A 54 3.97 -3.87 -6.54
CA LEU A 54 3.16 -4.96 -6.02
C LEU A 54 4.08 -6.10 -5.57
N ILE A 55 3.68 -6.76 -4.48
CA ILE A 55 4.29 -7.97 -3.95
C ILE A 55 3.30 -9.13 -4.06
N GLN A 56 3.82 -10.33 -4.31
CA GLN A 56 3.03 -11.53 -4.46
C GLN A 56 3.11 -12.37 -3.19
N ARG A 57 1.96 -12.64 -2.58
CA ARG A 57 1.85 -13.52 -1.41
C ARG A 57 2.42 -14.89 -1.71
N ALA A 58 3.18 -15.45 -0.78
CA ALA A 58 3.70 -16.81 -0.86
C ALA A 58 2.54 -17.81 -1.00
N LEU A 59 2.72 -18.87 -1.79
CA LEU A 59 1.69 -19.88 -2.00
C LEU A 59 1.23 -20.59 -0.70
N THR A 60 2.05 -20.58 0.34
CA THR A 60 1.76 -21.17 1.65
C THR A 60 0.87 -20.29 2.52
N ASP A 61 0.65 -19.04 2.12
CA ASP A 61 -0.13 -18.08 2.88
C ASP A 61 -1.61 -18.09 2.47
N THR A 62 -2.45 -17.47 3.29
CA THR A 62 -3.84 -17.17 2.96
C THR A 62 -3.87 -16.34 1.68
N MET A 63 -4.67 -16.76 0.68
CA MET A 63 -4.71 -16.11 -0.63
C MET A 63 -3.37 -16.11 -1.39
N GLY A 64 -2.53 -17.13 -1.15
CA GLY A 64 -1.25 -17.29 -1.82
C GLY A 64 -1.32 -17.16 -3.35
N GLY A 65 -0.31 -16.51 -3.93
CA GLY A 65 -0.23 -16.18 -5.35
C GLY A 65 -0.95 -14.88 -5.75
N CYS A 66 -1.75 -14.29 -4.87
CA CYS A 66 -2.33 -12.96 -5.10
C CYS A 66 -1.29 -11.85 -4.97
N TRP A 67 -1.47 -10.79 -5.74
CA TRP A 67 -0.64 -9.58 -5.76
C TRP A 67 -1.34 -8.43 -5.04
N GLU A 68 -0.57 -7.67 -4.27
CA GLU A 68 -1.04 -6.50 -3.52
C GLU A 68 0.09 -5.50 -3.28
N GLY A 69 -0.26 -4.29 -2.81
CA GLY A 69 0.75 -3.39 -2.25
C GLY A 69 1.11 -3.83 -0.83
N PRO A 70 2.31 -3.51 -0.33
CA PRO A 70 2.72 -3.92 1.01
C PRO A 70 1.78 -3.40 2.09
N GLY A 71 1.57 -4.19 3.14
CA GLY A 71 0.75 -3.82 4.28
C GLY A 71 0.08 -4.99 5.00
N GLY A 72 0.10 -4.92 6.33
CA GLY A 72 -0.51 -5.90 7.21
C GLY A 72 -1.38 -5.27 8.29
N ALA A 73 -1.43 -5.93 9.45
CA ALA A 73 -2.20 -5.49 10.60
C ALA A 73 -1.37 -4.51 11.44
N SER A 74 -2.02 -3.51 12.03
CA SER A 74 -1.36 -2.69 13.06
C SER A 74 -1.17 -3.50 14.34
N GLU A 75 -0.01 -3.33 14.98
CA GLU A 75 0.40 -4.04 16.19
C GLU A 75 0.52 -3.07 17.36
N PRO A 76 -0.44 -3.00 18.29
CA PRO A 76 -0.45 -2.00 19.37
C PRO A 76 0.75 -2.05 20.33
N ASP A 77 1.45 -3.19 20.40
CA ASP A 77 2.64 -3.37 21.23
C ASP A 77 3.92 -2.86 20.54
N ILE A 78 3.87 -2.58 19.23
CA ILE A 78 5.01 -2.14 18.40
C ILE A 78 4.76 -0.76 17.80
N ASP A 79 3.59 -0.55 17.21
CA ASP A 79 3.19 0.63 16.46
C ASP A 79 2.64 1.72 17.41
N GLN A 80 3.33 2.86 17.52
CA GLN A 80 2.85 3.97 18.36
C GLN A 80 1.63 4.66 17.74
N THR A 81 1.62 4.77 16.41
CA THR A 81 0.56 5.36 15.59
C THR A 81 0.14 4.40 14.47
N LEU A 82 -0.99 4.68 13.81
CA LEU A 82 -1.37 3.96 12.59
C LEU A 82 -0.31 4.09 11.49
N LEU A 83 0.35 5.24 11.41
CA LEU A 83 1.36 5.53 10.39
C LEU A 83 2.65 4.74 10.63
N ASP A 84 3.01 4.47 11.88
CA ASP A 84 4.16 3.60 12.20
C ASP A 84 3.94 2.18 11.68
N GLY A 85 2.70 1.69 11.72
CA GLY A 85 2.35 0.41 11.08
C GLY A 85 2.63 0.42 9.57
N VAL A 86 2.30 1.51 8.86
CA VAL A 86 2.63 1.62 7.42
C VAL A 86 4.14 1.53 7.19
N VAL A 87 4.92 2.22 8.02
CA VAL A 87 6.38 2.25 7.92
C VAL A 87 6.99 0.88 8.22
N ARG A 88 6.51 0.20 9.26
CA ARG A 88 6.96 -1.15 9.65
C ARG A 88 6.66 -2.15 8.55
N GLU A 89 5.41 -2.24 8.09
CA GLU A 89 4.99 -3.22 7.10
C GLU A 89 5.72 -3.04 5.77
N VAL A 90 5.89 -1.79 5.30
CA VAL A 90 6.69 -1.52 4.09
C VAL A 90 8.13 -2.01 4.26
N LEU A 91 8.75 -1.77 5.42
CA LEU A 91 10.10 -2.22 5.69
C LEU A 91 10.20 -3.75 5.77
N GLU A 92 9.32 -4.39 6.50
CA GLU A 92 9.31 -5.85 6.71
C GLU A 92 9.10 -6.59 5.38
N GLU A 93 8.12 -6.16 4.58
CA GLU A 93 7.73 -6.89 3.38
C GLU A 93 8.54 -6.52 2.13
N THR A 94 9.20 -5.36 2.09
CA THR A 94 9.91 -4.88 0.89
C THR A 94 11.36 -4.47 1.12
N GLY A 95 11.80 -4.36 2.39
CA GLY A 95 13.12 -3.85 2.75
C GLY A 95 13.33 -2.35 2.49
N LEU A 96 12.29 -1.63 2.06
CA LEU A 96 12.34 -0.20 1.75
C LEU A 96 11.97 0.66 2.96
N ASN A 97 12.55 1.84 3.05
CA ASN A 97 12.32 2.74 4.18
C ASN A 97 11.43 3.90 3.77
N VAL A 98 10.24 4.00 4.37
CA VAL A 98 9.34 5.14 4.14
C VAL A 98 10.00 6.45 4.59
N SER A 99 10.01 7.44 3.70
CA SER A 99 10.50 8.79 3.95
C SER A 99 9.36 9.78 4.18
N ARG A 100 8.19 9.52 3.58
CA ARG A 100 7.01 10.38 3.71
C ARG A 100 5.70 9.61 3.54
N ILE A 101 4.73 9.89 4.42
CA ILE A 101 3.32 9.55 4.20
C ILE A 101 2.67 10.69 3.41
N VAL A 102 2.20 10.39 2.19
CA VAL A 102 1.88 11.41 1.18
C VAL A 102 0.39 11.71 1.11
N ASP A 103 -0.45 10.69 0.97
CA ASP A 103 -1.90 10.84 0.95
C ASP A 103 -2.64 9.55 1.37
N LEU A 104 -3.88 9.68 1.83
CA LEU A 104 -4.77 8.56 2.11
C LEU A 104 -5.60 8.22 0.86
N VAL A 105 -5.47 6.99 0.36
CA VAL A 105 -6.18 6.53 -0.85
C VAL A 105 -7.55 5.97 -0.53
N ALA A 106 -7.64 5.15 0.50
CA ALA A 106 -8.87 4.45 0.85
C ALA A 106 -8.89 4.02 2.32
N VAL A 107 -10.10 3.91 2.85
CA VAL A 107 -10.38 3.19 4.08
C VAL A 107 -11.41 2.12 3.75
N ASP A 108 -10.97 0.86 3.72
CA ASP A 108 -11.85 -0.28 3.55
C ASP A 108 -12.24 -0.85 4.91
N SER A 109 -13.40 -1.50 4.98
CA SER A 109 -13.75 -2.26 6.16
C SER A 109 -14.43 -3.57 5.80
N TRP A 110 -14.13 -4.62 6.55
CA TRP A 110 -14.76 -5.93 6.39
C TRP A 110 -14.92 -6.60 7.75
N GLN A 111 -15.65 -7.71 7.76
CA GLN A 111 -15.75 -8.57 8.94
C GLN A 111 -14.88 -9.81 8.75
N HIS A 112 -14.13 -10.17 9.79
CA HIS A 112 -13.27 -11.34 9.84
C HIS A 112 -13.79 -12.30 10.92
N LEU A 113 -13.99 -13.57 10.57
CA LEU A 113 -14.40 -14.58 11.54
C LEU A 113 -13.18 -15.02 12.36
N ARG A 114 -13.19 -14.71 13.65
CA ARG A 114 -12.18 -15.19 14.59
C ARG A 114 -12.28 -16.70 14.77
N ARG A 115 -11.18 -17.33 15.20
CA ARG A 115 -11.13 -18.79 15.48
C ARG A 115 -12.13 -19.25 16.55
N ASN A 116 -12.54 -18.35 17.45
CA ASN A 116 -13.51 -18.62 18.51
C ASN A 116 -14.98 -18.48 18.05
N GLY A 117 -15.22 -18.09 16.79
CA GLY A 117 -16.55 -17.91 16.22
C GLY A 117 -17.08 -16.48 16.25
N ASP A 118 -16.38 -15.54 16.88
CA ASP A 118 -16.80 -14.13 16.93
C ASP A 118 -16.44 -13.40 15.63
N MET A 119 -17.24 -12.39 15.26
CA MET A 119 -16.95 -11.52 14.12
C MET A 119 -16.16 -10.29 14.57
N LEU A 120 -14.96 -10.12 14.03
CA LEU A 120 -14.10 -8.95 14.19
C LEU A 120 -14.36 -7.97 13.05
N ARG A 121 -14.65 -6.69 13.32
CA ARG A 121 -14.69 -5.66 12.27
C ARG A 121 -13.34 -4.96 12.12
N ILE A 122 -12.76 -5.04 10.93
CA ILE A 122 -11.44 -4.50 10.60
C ILE A 122 -11.60 -3.28 9.70
N ALA A 123 -10.78 -2.25 9.90
CA ALA A 123 -10.59 -1.16 8.93
C ALA A 123 -9.15 -1.12 8.40
N LYS A 124 -8.96 -1.15 7.08
CA LYS A 124 -7.65 -0.99 6.44
C LYS A 124 -7.50 0.40 5.83
N TYR A 125 -6.43 1.10 6.20
CA TYR A 125 -6.06 2.40 5.65
C TYR A 125 -4.92 2.23 4.66
N SER A 126 -5.15 2.57 3.39
CA SER A 126 -4.13 2.48 2.35
C SER A 126 -3.64 3.87 1.98
N PHE A 127 -2.32 4.07 2.02
CA PHE A 127 -1.66 5.35 1.79
C PHE A 127 -0.80 5.32 0.54
N ILE A 128 -0.51 6.49 -0.02
CA ILE A 128 0.64 6.69 -0.89
C ILE A 128 1.82 7.09 -0.01
N VAL A 129 2.96 6.48 -0.26
CA VAL A 129 4.19 6.73 0.50
C VAL A 129 5.37 6.95 -0.44
N ASP A 130 6.26 7.84 -0.04
CA ASP A 130 7.60 7.95 -0.63
C ASP A 130 8.57 7.09 0.19
N VAL A 131 9.57 6.52 -0.47
CA VAL A 131 10.65 5.75 0.17
C VAL A 131 12.00 6.39 -0.11
N TYR A 132 12.95 6.22 0.80
CA TYR A 132 14.30 6.80 0.66
C TYR A 132 15.07 6.25 -0.53
N GLU A 133 14.83 4.99 -0.89
CA GLU A 133 15.53 4.29 -1.96
C GLU A 133 15.04 4.65 -3.37
N ALA A 134 13.90 5.36 -3.49
CA ALA A 134 13.33 5.78 -4.77
C ALA A 134 14.01 7.06 -5.32
N THR A 135 15.34 7.03 -5.46
CA THR A 135 16.13 8.14 -6.02
C THR A 135 16.33 8.04 -7.54
N GLY A 136 15.87 6.94 -8.15
CA GLY A 136 16.05 6.62 -9.55
C GLY A 136 14.85 5.84 -10.11
N PRO A 137 14.98 5.26 -11.32
CA PRO A 137 13.93 4.46 -11.90
C PRO A 137 13.67 3.18 -11.11
N TYR A 138 12.50 2.58 -11.32
CA TYR A 138 12.02 1.45 -10.53
C TYR A 138 12.93 0.21 -10.53
N ASP A 139 13.75 0.01 -11.57
CA ASP A 139 14.66 -1.14 -11.71
C ASP A 139 15.96 -0.96 -10.91
N GLU A 140 16.22 0.25 -10.40
CA GLU A 140 17.32 0.55 -9.48
C GLU A 140 16.88 0.48 -8.01
N ILE A 141 15.58 0.39 -7.72
CA ILE A 141 15.04 0.32 -6.36
C ILE A 141 15.29 -1.09 -5.78
N PRO A 142 16.02 -1.22 -4.67
CA PRO A 142 16.51 -2.51 -4.15
C PRO A 142 15.46 -3.24 -3.29
N VAL A 143 14.33 -3.63 -3.88
CA VAL A 143 13.28 -4.40 -3.20
C VAL A 143 13.79 -5.75 -2.69
N ARG A 144 13.53 -6.04 -1.42
CA ARG A 144 13.88 -7.31 -0.74
C ARG A 144 12.66 -7.82 0.02
N LEU A 145 12.09 -8.91 -0.48
CA LEU A 145 10.91 -9.51 0.11
C LEU A 145 11.22 -10.29 1.38
N GLU A 146 10.27 -10.33 2.32
CA GLU A 146 10.24 -11.34 3.38
C GLU A 146 9.84 -12.71 2.78
N PRO A 147 10.78 -13.65 2.61
CA PRO A 147 10.54 -14.88 1.86
C PRO A 147 9.51 -15.83 2.48
N THR A 148 9.18 -15.69 3.78
CA THR A 148 8.12 -16.54 4.38
C THR A 148 6.72 -16.08 4.00
N GLU A 149 6.55 -14.81 3.64
CA GLU A 149 5.25 -14.20 3.37
C GLU A 149 5.07 -13.84 1.89
N HIS A 150 6.16 -13.57 1.19
CA HIS A 150 6.14 -13.07 -0.18
C HIS A 150 7.16 -13.79 -1.07
N GLN A 151 6.80 -14.03 -2.33
CA GLN A 151 7.59 -14.85 -3.27
C GLN A 151 8.04 -14.14 -4.54
N ALA A 152 7.41 -13.03 -4.90
CA ALA A 152 7.75 -12.24 -6.09
C ALA A 152 7.33 -10.78 -5.91
N PHE A 153 7.94 -9.87 -6.66
CA PHE A 153 7.53 -8.47 -6.75
C PHE A 153 7.59 -7.99 -8.20
N ASP A 154 6.85 -6.94 -8.52
CA ASP A 154 6.87 -6.31 -9.82
C ASP A 154 6.30 -4.89 -9.74
N TRP A 155 6.57 -4.09 -10.77
CA TRP A 155 6.13 -2.72 -10.90
C TRP A 155 5.00 -2.64 -11.92
N ALA A 156 3.77 -2.62 -11.41
CA ALA A 156 2.55 -2.68 -12.20
C ALA A 156 2.21 -1.34 -12.86
N LEU A 157 1.72 -1.39 -14.09
CA LEU A 157 1.07 -0.29 -14.78
C LEU A 157 -0.43 -0.24 -14.45
N GLU A 158 -1.03 0.94 -14.62
CA GLU A 158 -2.48 1.09 -14.41
C GLU A 158 -3.28 0.21 -15.37
N GLU A 159 -2.86 0.11 -16.65
CA GLU A 159 -3.50 -0.74 -17.64
C GLU A 159 -3.46 -2.23 -17.26
N GLU A 160 -2.36 -2.71 -16.69
CA GLU A 160 -2.21 -4.10 -16.23
C GLU A 160 -3.17 -4.37 -15.05
N VAL A 161 -3.30 -3.41 -14.12
CA VAL A 161 -4.27 -3.51 -13.02
C VAL A 161 -5.70 -3.51 -13.55
N ARG A 162 -6.01 -2.63 -14.52
CA ARG A 162 -7.35 -2.52 -15.12
C ARG A 162 -7.72 -3.76 -15.92
N GLU A 163 -6.78 -4.37 -16.64
CA GLU A 163 -6.99 -5.61 -17.37
C GLU A 163 -7.47 -6.72 -16.42
N VAL A 164 -6.72 -6.96 -15.35
CA VAL A 164 -7.04 -8.00 -14.36
C VAL A 164 -8.39 -7.75 -13.69
N MET A 165 -8.73 -6.50 -13.40
CA MET A 165 -10.06 -6.17 -12.85
C MET A 165 -11.22 -6.47 -13.81
N GLN A 166 -10.99 -6.40 -15.13
CA GLN A 166 -12.04 -6.57 -16.15
C GLN A 166 -12.20 -8.01 -16.58
N SER A 167 -11.10 -8.73 -16.78
CA SER A 167 -11.10 -10.08 -17.35
C SER A 167 -10.78 -11.17 -16.35
N ASN A 168 -10.29 -10.82 -15.14
CA ASN A 168 -9.72 -11.77 -14.18
C ASN A 168 -8.59 -12.62 -14.79
N THR A 169 -7.91 -12.06 -15.80
CA THR A 169 -6.75 -12.61 -16.49
C THR A 169 -5.70 -11.51 -16.61
N GLY A 170 -4.44 -11.88 -16.78
CA GLY A 170 -3.35 -10.92 -17.00
C GLY A 170 -2.13 -11.28 -16.16
N LYS A 171 -1.20 -10.33 -16.09
CA LYS A 171 0.07 -10.51 -15.37
C LYS A 171 -0.12 -10.67 -13.87
N PHE A 172 -1.06 -9.93 -13.29
CA PHE A 172 -1.32 -9.92 -11.85
C PHE A 172 -2.56 -10.74 -11.52
N GLN A 173 -2.47 -11.58 -10.49
CA GLN A 173 -3.65 -12.19 -9.87
C GLN A 173 -4.05 -11.32 -8.69
N LEU A 174 -5.16 -10.59 -8.77
CA LEU A 174 -5.67 -9.81 -7.65
C LEU A 174 -6.67 -10.65 -6.83
N PRO A 175 -6.81 -10.38 -5.51
CA PRO A 175 -7.95 -10.82 -4.72
C PRO A 175 -9.27 -10.59 -5.47
N LEU A 176 -10.12 -11.61 -5.57
CA LEU A 176 -11.40 -11.49 -6.30
C LEU A 176 -12.23 -10.32 -5.74
N ALA A 177 -12.65 -9.44 -6.65
CA ALA A 177 -13.32 -8.18 -6.32
C ALA A 177 -14.66 -8.33 -5.58
N ALA A 178 -15.25 -9.53 -5.55
CA ALA A 178 -16.50 -9.79 -4.83
C ALA A 178 -16.39 -9.51 -3.32
N ASN A 179 -15.18 -9.63 -2.76
CA ASN A 179 -14.94 -9.49 -1.32
C ASN A 179 -13.91 -8.42 -0.96
N TRP A 180 -13.20 -7.86 -1.94
CA TRP A 180 -12.06 -6.98 -1.67
C TRP A 180 -11.87 -5.87 -2.71
N ASN A 181 -11.45 -4.68 -2.25
CA ASN A 181 -11.30 -3.48 -3.06
C ASN A 181 -9.86 -3.21 -3.55
N HIS A 182 -8.97 -4.22 -3.58
CA HIS A 182 -7.55 -4.02 -3.97
C HIS A 182 -7.40 -3.34 -5.34
N GLY A 183 -8.01 -3.91 -6.39
CA GLY A 183 -7.96 -3.33 -7.74
C GLY A 183 -8.50 -1.89 -7.81
N PRO A 184 -9.74 -1.63 -7.34
CA PRO A 184 -10.28 -0.27 -7.27
C PRO A 184 -9.38 0.72 -6.52
N ASN A 185 -8.72 0.31 -5.44
CA ASN A 185 -7.82 1.18 -4.67
C ASN A 185 -6.51 1.47 -5.41
N LEU A 186 -5.92 0.48 -6.09
CA LEU A 186 -4.77 0.70 -6.96
C LEU A 186 -5.11 1.71 -8.06
N VAL A 187 -6.28 1.59 -8.69
CA VAL A 187 -6.77 2.55 -9.68
C VAL A 187 -6.99 3.95 -9.09
N ARG A 188 -7.48 4.05 -7.84
CA ARG A 188 -7.58 5.33 -7.11
C ARG A 188 -6.20 5.95 -6.87
N ALA A 189 -5.20 5.14 -6.49
CA ALA A 189 -3.83 5.58 -6.29
C ALA A 189 -3.22 6.13 -7.60
N PHE A 190 -3.39 5.44 -8.73
CA PHE A 190 -3.00 5.96 -10.05
C PHE A 190 -3.71 7.27 -10.40
N ALA A 191 -5.01 7.38 -10.11
CA ALA A 191 -5.77 8.59 -10.37
C ALA A 191 -5.29 9.78 -9.53
N TRP A 192 -4.84 9.54 -8.29
CA TRP A 192 -4.17 10.54 -7.47
C TRP A 192 -2.88 11.01 -8.13
N PHE A 193 -2.02 10.08 -8.55
CA PHE A 193 -0.70 10.41 -9.12
C PHE A 193 -0.83 11.25 -10.40
N ARG A 194 -1.78 10.89 -11.29
CA ARG A 194 -2.08 11.70 -12.50
C ARG A 194 -2.53 13.13 -12.17
N LYS A 195 -3.30 13.32 -11.10
CA LYS A 195 -3.74 14.67 -10.69
C LYS A 195 -2.56 15.52 -10.22
N GLN A 196 -1.60 14.92 -9.50
CA GLN A 196 -0.40 15.63 -9.04
C GLN A 196 0.49 16.07 -10.21
N GLN A 197 0.75 15.17 -11.18
CA GLN A 197 1.52 15.52 -12.39
C GLN A 197 0.85 16.64 -13.21
N ALA A 198 -0.49 16.61 -13.32
CA ALA A 198 -1.25 17.65 -14.02
C ALA A 198 -1.25 19.01 -13.27
N GLY A 199 -1.17 19.00 -11.94
CA GLY A 199 -1.01 20.20 -11.11
C GLY A 199 0.37 20.84 -11.27
N SER A 200 1.43 20.02 -11.20
CA SER A 200 2.82 20.48 -11.35
C SER A 200 3.10 21.11 -12.71
N THR A 201 2.48 20.60 -13.78
CA THR A 201 2.64 21.15 -15.14
C THR A 201 1.99 22.54 -15.29
N LYS A 202 0.94 22.85 -14.51
CA LYS A 202 0.23 24.13 -14.58
C LYS A 202 0.87 25.25 -13.77
N GLU A 203 1.63 24.93 -12.72
CA GLU A 203 2.38 25.93 -11.94
C GLU A 203 3.73 26.30 -12.59
N SER A 204 4.13 25.57 -13.63
CA SER A 204 5.40 25.76 -14.36
C SER A 204 5.27 26.62 -15.63
N LEU A 205 4.10 27.26 -15.85
CA LEU A 205 3.75 28.11 -17.00
C LEU A 205 3.30 29.49 -16.53
#